data_AF-A0A3D2YFH3-F1
#
_entry.id   AF-A0A3D2YFH3-F1
#
_cell.length_a   1.000
_cell.length_b   1.000
_cell.length_c   1.000
_cell.angle_alpha   90.00
_cell.angle_beta   90.00
_cell.angle_gamma   90.00
#
_symmetry.space_group_name_H-M   'P 1'
#
loop_
_entity.id
_entity.type
_entity.pdbx_description
1 polymer ?
#
loop_
_entity_poly.entity_id
_entity_poly.type
_entity_poly.pdbx_seq_one_letter_code
_entity_poly.pdbx_strand_id
1 'polypeptide(L)'
;AATAAASAASAAEESANSANTAANEAKTAASNAQKAANDALKAVTKLTSVINSVPTQAGILTYTGAAQSPSWNGYDTEKLTIGGTTSGTNAGSYAATFTPKEGYEWADGTKTAKSVTWTISKASLSVPAQSGTLTYT
;
A
#
# COMPACT_ATOMS: atom_id res chain seq x y z
N ALA A 1 -33.74 40.13 56.28
CA ALA A 1 -34.37 39.41 55.16
C ALA A 1 -33.84 39.88 53.80
N ALA A 2 -33.98 41.16 53.43
CA ALA A 2 -33.55 41.68 52.12
C ALA A 2 -32.06 41.48 51.79
N THR A 3 -31.15 41.71 52.75
CA THR A 3 -29.70 41.54 52.54
C THR A 3 -29.30 40.09 52.27
N ALA A 4 -29.94 39.13 52.96
CA ALA A 4 -29.70 37.70 52.75
C ALA A 4 -30.16 37.23 51.36
N ALA A 5 -31.29 37.77 50.87
CA ALA A 5 -31.78 37.49 49.53
C ALA A 5 -30.83 38.02 48.44
N ALA A 6 -30.29 39.23 48.61
CA ALA A 6 -29.32 39.80 47.69
C ALA A 6 -28.02 38.97 47.61
N SER A 7 -27.46 38.56 48.74
CA SER A 7 -26.27 37.69 48.77
C SER A 7 -26.52 36.34 48.10
N ALA A 8 -27.69 35.74 48.30
CA ALA A 8 -28.06 34.49 47.64
C ALA A 8 -28.16 34.64 46.12
N ALA A 9 -28.72 35.76 45.63
CA ALA A 9 -28.80 36.03 44.19
C ALA A 9 -27.41 36.17 43.55
N SER A 10 -26.49 36.92 44.18
CA SER A 10 -25.12 37.07 43.67
C SER A 10 -24.36 35.73 43.62
N ALA A 11 -24.51 34.89 44.65
CA ALA A 11 -23.88 33.56 44.66
C ALA A 11 -24.44 32.65 43.55
N ALA A 12 -25.73 32.75 43.24
CA ALA A 12 -26.36 32.01 42.15
C ALA A 12 -25.86 32.48 40.77
N GLU A 13 -25.69 33.79 40.57
CA GLU A 13 -25.14 34.35 39.33
C GLU A 13 -23.69 33.89 39.10
N GLU A 14 -22.86 33.94 40.14
CA GLU A 14 -21.47 33.48 40.07
C GLU A 14 -21.38 31.98 39.76
N SER A 15 -22.26 31.19 40.38
CA SER A 15 -22.36 29.75 40.10
C SER A 15 -22.82 29.47 38.66
N ALA A 16 -23.78 30.24 38.15
CA ALA A 16 -24.26 30.11 36.78
C ALA A 16 -23.18 30.49 35.74
N ASN A 17 -22.44 31.57 36.00
CA ASN A 17 -21.33 31.99 35.15
C ASN A 17 -20.21 30.94 35.14
N SER A 18 -19.86 30.39 36.31
CA SER A 18 -18.88 29.31 36.44
C SER A 18 -19.31 28.06 35.68
N ALA A 19 -20.58 27.67 35.79
CA ALA A 19 -21.14 26.55 35.03
C ALA A 19 -21.11 26.79 33.52
N ASN A 20 -21.38 28.02 33.06
CA ASN A 20 -21.32 28.38 31.65
C ASN A 20 -19.88 28.32 31.10
N THR A 21 -18.90 28.77 31.86
CA THR A 21 -17.47 28.63 31.50
C THR A 21 -17.09 27.16 31.36
N ALA A 22 -17.41 26.33 32.36
CA ALA A 22 -17.14 24.90 32.31
C ALA A 22 -17.82 24.20 31.12
N ALA A 23 -19.05 24.60 30.78
CA ALA A 23 -19.77 24.08 29.62
C ALA A 23 -19.07 24.44 28.29
N ASN A 24 -18.56 25.67 28.16
CA ASN A 24 -17.84 26.10 26.96
C ASN A 24 -16.48 25.40 26.82
N GLU A 25 -15.76 25.19 27.93
CA GLU A 25 -14.53 24.41 27.96
C GLU A 25 -14.79 22.95 27.56
N ALA A 26 -15.83 22.33 28.11
CA ALA A 26 -16.24 20.97 27.75
C ALA A 26 -16.61 20.86 26.27
N LYS A 27 -17.34 21.84 25.71
CA LYS A 27 -17.65 21.90 24.28
C LYS A 27 -16.39 21.98 23.40
N THR A 28 -15.42 22.77 23.83
CA THR A 28 -14.13 22.90 23.15
C THR A 28 -13.36 21.59 23.19
N ALA A 29 -13.27 20.95 24.36
CA ALA A 29 -12.62 19.66 24.53
C ALA A 29 -13.27 18.57 23.67
N ALA A 30 -14.60 18.51 23.62
CA ALA A 30 -15.34 17.57 22.78
C ALA A 30 -15.06 17.79 21.28
N SER A 31 -15.00 19.04 20.84
CA SER A 31 -14.69 19.39 19.44
C SER A 31 -13.26 18.96 19.07
N ASN A 32 -12.30 19.19 19.97
CA ASN A 32 -10.92 18.75 19.79
C ASN A 32 -10.80 17.22 19.77
N ALA A 33 -11.52 16.52 20.65
CA ALA A 33 -11.58 15.07 20.66
C ALA A 33 -12.16 14.49 19.36
N GLN A 34 -13.24 15.10 18.83
CA GLN A 34 -13.82 14.69 17.56
C GLN A 34 -12.85 14.92 16.38
N LYS A 35 -12.13 16.05 16.37
CA LYS A 35 -11.09 16.30 15.37
C LYS A 35 -9.99 15.24 15.44
N ALA A 36 -9.49 14.93 16.64
CA ALA A 36 -8.46 13.91 16.84
C ALA A 36 -8.94 12.53 16.39
N ALA A 37 -10.20 12.17 16.66
CA ALA A 37 -10.79 10.91 16.19
C ALA A 37 -10.86 10.84 14.65
N ASN A 38 -11.26 11.93 13.99
CA ASN A 38 -11.29 11.99 12.52
C ASN A 38 -9.88 11.91 11.91
N ASP A 39 -8.90 12.60 12.50
CA ASP A 39 -7.51 12.55 12.07
C ASP A 39 -6.94 11.12 12.24
N ALA A 40 -7.27 10.45 13.35
CA ALA A 40 -6.91 9.06 13.59
C ALA A 40 -7.56 8.10 12.57
N LEU A 41 -8.85 8.29 12.26
CA LEU A 41 -9.54 7.50 11.23
C LEU A 41 -8.86 7.66 9.87
N LYS A 42 -8.52 8.89 9.49
CA LYS A 42 -7.79 9.16 8.24
C LYS A 42 -6.42 8.47 8.22
N ALA A 43 -5.71 8.47 9.34
CA ALA A 43 -4.44 7.76 9.46
C ALA A 43 -4.60 6.25 9.31
N VAL A 44 -5.62 5.65 9.93
CA VAL A 44 -5.91 4.21 9.80
C VAL A 44 -6.27 3.85 8.35
N THR A 45 -7.12 4.64 7.70
CA THR A 45 -7.46 4.45 6.27
C THR A 45 -6.21 4.53 5.40
N LYS A 46 -5.29 5.45 5.70
CA LYS A 46 -4.02 5.56 4.95
C LYS A 46 -3.14 4.31 5.14
N LEU A 47 -3.09 3.74 6.33
CA LEU A 47 -2.29 2.53 6.58
C LEU A 47 -2.75 1.34 5.75
N THR A 48 -4.05 1.23 5.45
CA THR A 48 -4.59 0.11 4.66
C THR A 48 -4.50 0.33 3.15
N SER A 49 -4.46 1.59 2.69
CA SER A 49 -4.37 1.97 1.29
C SER A 49 -2.93 2.08 0.73
N VAL A 50 -1.93 2.01 1.60
CA VAL A 50 -0.51 2.10 1.18
C VAL A 50 0.03 0.73 0.79
N ILE A 51 0.71 0.69 -0.35
CA ILE A 51 1.41 -0.47 -0.90
C ILE A 51 2.90 -0.30 -0.63
N ASN A 52 3.44 -1.15 0.24
CA ASN A 52 4.81 -1.00 0.77
C ASN A 52 5.90 -1.57 -0.13
N SER A 53 5.55 -2.45 -1.08
CA SER A 53 6.52 -3.12 -1.93
C SER A 53 6.01 -3.24 -3.36
N VAL A 54 6.91 -2.97 -4.30
CA VAL A 54 6.68 -3.30 -5.71
C VAL A 54 6.81 -4.82 -5.86
N PRO A 55 5.93 -5.50 -6.60
CA PRO A 55 6.04 -6.93 -6.82
C PRO A 55 7.36 -7.34 -7.49
N THR A 56 7.79 -8.57 -7.26
CA THR A 56 9.01 -9.13 -7.86
C THR A 56 8.75 -10.51 -8.44
N GLN A 57 9.52 -10.90 -9.45
CA GLN A 57 9.39 -12.24 -10.03
C GLN A 57 9.65 -13.30 -8.96
N ALA A 58 8.74 -14.27 -8.87
CA ALA A 58 8.88 -15.45 -8.02
C ALA A 58 9.53 -16.59 -8.82
N GLY A 59 10.56 -17.20 -8.22
CA GLY A 59 11.28 -18.31 -8.82
C GLY A 59 12.07 -17.91 -10.09
N ILE A 60 12.58 -18.94 -10.77
CA ILE A 60 13.35 -18.79 -12.01
C ILE A 60 12.56 -19.47 -13.13
N LEU A 61 12.27 -18.74 -14.20
CA LEU A 61 11.75 -19.32 -15.43
C LEU A 61 12.93 -19.75 -16.30
N THR A 62 12.84 -20.92 -16.92
CA THR A 62 13.85 -21.45 -17.84
C THR A 62 13.18 -21.77 -19.16
N TYR A 63 13.81 -21.43 -20.28
CA TYR A 63 13.27 -21.68 -21.61
C TYR A 63 12.85 -23.15 -21.80
N THR A 64 11.58 -23.37 -22.13
CA THR A 64 10.98 -24.71 -22.35
C THR A 64 10.46 -24.91 -23.78
N GLY A 65 10.53 -23.89 -24.64
CA GLY A 65 9.91 -23.90 -25.96
C GLY A 65 8.41 -23.55 -25.97
N ALA A 66 7.79 -23.32 -24.81
CA ALA A 66 6.41 -22.87 -24.66
C ALA A 66 6.31 -21.50 -23.97
N ALA A 67 5.15 -20.85 -24.11
CA ALA A 67 4.86 -19.60 -23.41
C ALA A 67 4.88 -19.80 -21.89
N GLN A 68 5.53 -18.87 -21.19
CA GLN A 68 5.66 -18.86 -19.75
C GLN A 68 5.25 -17.51 -19.20
N SER A 69 4.70 -17.52 -17.98
CA SER A 69 4.31 -16.33 -17.24
C SER A 69 4.93 -16.37 -15.86
N PRO A 70 5.53 -15.26 -15.39
CA PRO A 70 6.06 -15.19 -14.04
C PRO A 70 4.91 -15.21 -13.03
N SER A 71 5.17 -15.84 -11.88
CA SER A 71 4.42 -15.56 -10.66
C SER A 71 5.06 -14.36 -9.95
N TRP A 72 4.30 -13.64 -9.15
CA TRP A 72 4.74 -12.37 -8.55
C TRP A 72 4.65 -12.40 -7.03
N ASN A 73 5.79 -12.25 -6.37
CA ASN A 73 5.83 -12.04 -4.93
C ASN A 73 5.29 -10.65 -4.59
N GLY A 74 4.37 -10.58 -3.62
CA GLY A 74 3.80 -9.31 -3.16
C GLY A 74 2.80 -8.67 -4.13
N TYR A 75 2.34 -9.39 -5.17
CA TYR A 75 1.26 -8.91 -6.02
C TYR A 75 -0.09 -9.13 -5.35
N ASP A 76 -0.70 -8.04 -4.91
CA ASP A 76 -2.06 -8.01 -4.36
C ASP A 76 -3.05 -7.61 -5.47
N THR A 77 -3.87 -8.55 -5.94
CA THR A 77 -4.84 -8.34 -7.01
C THR A 77 -5.96 -7.39 -6.63
N GLU A 78 -6.24 -7.17 -5.33
CA GLU A 78 -7.26 -6.23 -4.88
C GLU A 78 -6.75 -4.78 -4.96
N LYS A 79 -5.43 -4.59 -4.81
CA LYS A 79 -4.79 -3.26 -4.75
C LYS A 79 -4.08 -2.84 -6.03
N LEU A 80 -3.67 -3.80 -6.86
CA LEU A 80 -2.85 -3.55 -8.05
C LEU A 80 -3.48 -4.13 -9.32
N THR A 81 -3.32 -3.39 -10.43
CA THR A 81 -3.49 -3.93 -11.78
C THR A 81 -2.13 -4.23 -12.39
N ILE A 82 -2.04 -5.31 -13.17
CA ILE A 82 -0.84 -5.69 -13.92
C ILE A 82 -1.03 -5.39 -15.39
N GLY A 83 0.01 -4.85 -16.04
CA GLY A 83 0.08 -4.60 -17.47
C GLY A 83 1.45 -4.91 -18.04
N GLY A 84 1.72 -4.41 -19.25
CA GLY A 84 2.97 -4.69 -19.96
C GLY A 84 3.02 -6.12 -20.48
N THR A 85 4.22 -6.69 -20.58
CA THR A 85 4.43 -8.07 -21.03
C THR A 85 4.37 -9.00 -19.82
N THR A 86 3.37 -9.87 -19.77
CA THR A 86 3.15 -10.85 -18.68
C THR A 86 3.25 -12.31 -19.14
N SER A 87 3.62 -12.51 -20.41
CA SER A 87 3.87 -13.81 -21.01
C SER A 87 4.97 -13.70 -22.06
N GLY A 88 5.80 -14.73 -22.18
CA GLY A 88 6.92 -14.78 -23.11
C GLY A 88 7.39 -16.21 -23.30
N THR A 89 7.90 -16.53 -24.48
CA THR A 89 8.37 -17.88 -24.81
C THR A 89 9.89 -17.97 -24.78
N ASN A 90 10.58 -16.96 -25.30
CA ASN A 90 12.03 -17.01 -25.51
C ASN A 90 12.81 -16.64 -24.26
N ALA A 91 14.05 -17.11 -24.15
CA ALA A 91 14.95 -16.62 -23.12
C ALA A 91 15.22 -15.11 -23.33
N GLY A 92 15.18 -14.33 -22.26
CA GLY A 92 15.34 -12.89 -22.33
C GLY A 92 14.77 -12.16 -21.12
N SER A 93 14.82 -10.83 -21.20
CA SER A 93 14.26 -9.93 -20.21
C SER A 93 13.02 -9.25 -20.76
N TYR A 94 11.98 -9.18 -19.93
CA TYR A 94 10.68 -8.62 -20.21
C TYR A 94 10.31 -7.63 -19.13
N ALA A 95 9.33 -6.75 -19.40
CA ALA A 95 8.86 -5.77 -18.44
C ALA A 95 7.36 -5.92 -18.21
N ALA A 96 6.97 -6.14 -16.95
CA ALA A 96 5.60 -6.03 -16.48
C ALA A 96 5.44 -4.71 -15.73
N THR A 97 4.24 -4.15 -15.73
CA THR A 97 3.94 -2.91 -14.99
C THR A 97 2.89 -3.17 -13.93
N PHE A 98 3.07 -2.59 -12.75
CA PHE A 98 2.12 -2.64 -11.64
C PHE A 98 1.62 -1.24 -11.35
N THR A 99 0.30 -1.08 -11.33
CA THR A 99 -0.35 0.20 -11.10
C THR A 99 -1.30 0.10 -9.91
N PRO A 100 -1.17 0.98 -8.90
CA PRO A 100 -2.16 1.09 -7.84
C PRO A 100 -3.56 1.35 -8.40
N LYS A 101 -4.53 0.60 -7.92
CA LYS A 101 -5.95 0.85 -8.19
C LYS A 101 -6.39 2.14 -7.49
N GLU A 102 -7.56 2.64 -7.88
CA GLU A 102 -8.17 3.78 -7.21
C GLU A 102 -8.29 3.53 -5.69
N GLY A 103 -7.98 4.56 -4.91
CA GLY A 103 -7.94 4.47 -3.46
C GLY A 103 -6.62 3.95 -2.88
N TYR A 104 -5.70 3.44 -3.69
CA TYR A 104 -4.38 2.96 -3.24
C TYR A 104 -3.24 3.84 -3.74
N GLU A 105 -2.11 3.81 -3.02
CA GLU A 105 -0.88 4.51 -3.39
C GLU A 105 0.36 3.70 -2.95
N TRP A 106 1.49 3.94 -3.60
CA TRP A 106 2.76 3.43 -3.14
C TRP A 106 3.19 4.13 -1.83
N ALA A 107 4.10 3.51 -1.08
CA ALA A 107 4.66 4.10 0.14
C ALA A 107 5.35 5.47 -0.07
N ASP A 108 5.77 5.79 -1.29
CA ASP A 108 6.30 7.11 -1.67
C ASP A 108 5.21 8.15 -2.00
N GLY A 109 3.93 7.77 -1.88
CA GLY A 109 2.77 8.61 -2.18
C GLY A 109 2.38 8.68 -3.66
N THR A 110 3.12 8.01 -4.55
CA THR A 110 2.81 8.00 -5.99
C THR A 110 1.72 6.99 -6.32
N LYS A 111 1.00 7.25 -7.42
CA LYS A 111 0.00 6.32 -8.01
C LYS A 111 0.42 5.86 -9.40
N THR A 112 1.65 6.18 -9.80
CA THR A 112 2.16 5.88 -11.13
C THR A 112 2.49 4.40 -11.26
N ALA A 113 2.41 3.90 -12.49
CA ALA A 113 2.80 2.54 -12.80
C ALA A 113 4.30 2.35 -12.52
N LYS A 114 4.66 1.26 -11.84
CA LYS A 114 6.05 0.85 -11.61
C LYS A 114 6.37 -0.36 -12.47
N SER A 115 7.48 -0.27 -13.21
CA SER A 115 7.95 -1.33 -14.10
C SER A 115 8.82 -2.31 -13.33
N VAL A 116 8.62 -3.60 -13.58
CA VAL A 116 9.39 -4.70 -13.01
C VAL A 116 9.90 -5.57 -14.14
N THR A 117 11.21 -5.72 -14.18
CA THR A 117 11.86 -6.65 -15.10
C THR A 117 11.70 -8.08 -14.60
N TRP A 118 11.28 -8.97 -15.48
CA TRP A 118 11.26 -10.41 -15.24
C TRP A 118 11.96 -11.12 -16.40
N THR A 119 12.46 -12.32 -16.14
CA THR A 119 13.35 -13.01 -17.09
C THR A 119 12.96 -14.46 -17.30
N ILE A 120 13.27 -14.95 -18.49
CA ILE A 120 13.32 -16.37 -18.82
C ILE A 120 14.80 -16.68 -19.08
N SER A 121 15.37 -17.53 -18.23
CA SER A 121 16.75 -17.99 -18.35
C SER A 121 16.91 -18.92 -19.55
N LYS A 122 18.13 -18.97 -20.10
CA LYS A 122 18.46 -19.95 -21.15
C LYS A 122 18.41 -21.37 -20.59
N ALA A 123 17.93 -22.31 -21.39
CA ALA A 123 18.07 -23.73 -21.06
C ALA A 123 19.55 -24.14 -21.05
N SER A 124 19.94 -24.99 -20.11
CA SER A 124 21.26 -25.60 -20.10
C SER A 124 21.35 -26.67 -21.19
N LEU A 125 22.34 -26.58 -22.07
CA LEU A 125 22.65 -27.62 -23.05
C LEU A 125 23.96 -28.32 -22.66
N SER A 126 23.98 -29.65 -22.74
CA SER A 126 25.21 -30.42 -22.61
C SER A 126 26.08 -30.28 -23.85
N VAL A 127 27.40 -30.15 -23.66
CA VAL A 127 28.36 -30.14 -24.78
C VAL A 127 28.31 -31.51 -25.48
N PRO A 128 28.08 -31.57 -26.80
CA PRO A 128 28.11 -32.83 -27.52
C PRO A 128 29.55 -33.39 -27.52
N ALA A 129 29.70 -34.65 -27.12
CA ALA A 129 30.96 -35.37 -27.20
C ALA A 129 30.94 -36.27 -28.44
N GLN A 130 31.91 -36.08 -29.34
CA GLN A 130 32.13 -36.99 -30.46
C GLN A 130 32.90 -38.22 -29.98
N SER A 131 32.47 -39.42 -30.38
CA SER A 131 33.18 -40.67 -30.18
C SER A 131 33.33 -41.42 -31.50
N GLY A 132 34.46 -42.12 -31.69
CA GLY A 132 34.79 -42.89 -32.88
C GLY A 132 35.94 -42.31 -33.71
N THR A 133 36.54 -43.15 -34.56
CA THR A 133 37.66 -42.81 -35.45
C THR A 133 37.15 -42.51 -36.85
N LEU A 134 37.44 -41.32 -37.40
CA LEU A 134 37.12 -40.96 -38.78
C LEU A 134 38.02 -41.72 -39.76
N THR A 135 37.43 -42.44 -40.71
CA THR A 135 38.15 -43.14 -41.79
C THR A 135 37.75 -42.52 -43.13
N TYR A 136 38.71 -42.17 -43.98
CA TYR A 136 38.49 -41.63 -45.32
C TYR A 136 39.06 -42.65 -46.33
N THR A 137 38.25 -43.08 -47.31
CA THR A 137 38.62 -44.04 -48.38
C THR A 137 38.83 -43.34 -49.71
#